data_AF-A0A2G7LYC2-F1
#
_entry.id   AF-A0A2G7LYC2-F1
#
_cell.length_a   1.000
_cell.length_b   1.000
_cell.length_c   1.000
_cell.angle_alpha   90.00
_cell.angle_beta   90.00
_cell.angle_gamma   90.00
#
_symmetry.space_group_name_H-M   'P 1'
#
loop_
_entity.id
_entity.type
_entity.pdbx_description
1 polymer ?
#
loop_
_entity_poly.entity_id
_entity_poly.type
_entity_poly.pdbx_seq_one_letter_code
_entity_poly.pdbx_strand_id
1 'polypeptide(L)' 'MNDHIFVEMLIQYITDATPLEESLVRVIISHSSFIEMLKEDEEFVGHYPLEYWAQQVLDETVQRMRSALDALQKNN' A
#
# COMPACT_ATOMS: atom_id res chain seq x y z
N MET A 1 10.50 14.94 -6.91
CA MET A 1 11.05 15.25 -5.56
C MET A 1 9.94 15.16 -4.50
N ASN A 2 8.67 15.15 -4.91
CA ASN A 2 7.50 15.04 -4.04
C ASN A 2 7.06 13.59 -3.79
N ASP A 3 7.38 12.66 -4.69
CA ASP A 3 6.99 11.24 -4.64
C ASP A 3 7.47 10.60 -3.33
N HIS A 4 8.71 10.92 -2.93
CA HIS A 4 9.28 10.43 -1.69
C HIS A 4 8.51 10.94 -0.47
N ILE A 5 7.99 12.17 -0.52
CA ILE A 5 7.22 12.76 0.59
C ILE A 5 5.89 12.03 0.75
N PHE A 6 5.15 11.79 -0.35
CA PHE A 6 3.88 11.05 -0.30
C PHE A 6 4.06 9.64 0.25
N VAL A 7 5.11 8.94 -0.18
CA VAL A 7 5.43 7.59 0.28
C VAL A 7 5.73 7.57 1.78
N GLU A 8 6.61 8.46 2.27
CA GLU A 8 6.93 8.52 3.70
C GLU A 8 5.74 8.93 4.56
N MET A 9 4.90 9.86 4.07
CA MET A 9 3.65 10.23 4.76
C MET A 9 2.68 9.05 4.88
N LEU A 10 2.54 8.26 3.81
CA LEU A 10 1.66 7.08 3.84
C LEU A 10 2.23 5.96 4.73
N ILE A 11 3.55 5.74 4.71
CA ILE A 11 4.23 4.80 5.62
C ILE A 11 3.97 5.18 7.07
N GLN A 12 4.19 6.46 7.42
CA GLN A 12 3.99 6.95 8.78
C GLN A 12 2.51 6.81 9.18
N TYR A 13 1.58 7.20 8.31
CA TYR A 13 0.14 7.09 8.57
C TYR A 13 -0.28 5.66 8.91
N ILE A 14 0.12 4.67 8.10
CA ILE A 14 -0.25 3.27 8.33
C ILE A 14 0.44 2.72 9.60
N THR A 15 1.70 3.08 9.83
CA THR A 15 2.45 2.63 11.01
C THR A 15 1.84 3.17 12.31
N ASP A 16 1.37 4.43 12.31
CA ASP A 16 0.72 5.03 13.49
C ASP A 16 -0.69 4.47 13.72
N ALA A 17 -1.41 4.14 12.64
CA ALA A 17 -2.81 3.70 12.71
C ALA A 17 -2.98 2.18 12.95
N THR A 18 -1.91 1.39 12.85
CA THR A 18 -2.00 -0.09 12.87
C THR A 18 -0.88 -0.70 13.73
N PRO A 19 -1.00 -1.98 14.15
CA PRO A 19 0.09 -2.66 14.86
C PRO A 19 1.19 -3.19 13.92
N LEU A 20 1.23 -2.75 12.65
CA LEU A 20 2.22 -3.21 11.68
C LEU A 20 3.56 -2.49 11.89
N GLU A 21 4.65 -3.25 11.84
CA GLU A 21 5.99 -2.65 11.84
C GLU A 21 6.25 -1.87 10.55
N GLU A 22 6.97 -0.74 10.66
CA GLU A 22 7.32 0.12 9.53
C GLU A 22 8.02 -0.67 8.39
N SER A 23 8.87 -1.62 8.75
CA SER A 23 9.57 -2.50 7.81
C SER A 23 8.61 -3.26 6.90
N LEU A 24 7.52 -3.79 7.47
CA LEU A 24 6.46 -4.48 6.74
C LEU A 24 5.62 -3.50 5.92
N VAL A 25 5.29 -2.34 6.48
CA VAL A 25 4.54 -1.28 5.76
C VAL A 25 5.28 -0.81 4.51
N ARG A 26 6.60 -0.65 4.59
CA ARG A 26 7.45 -0.33 3.43
C ARG A 26 7.37 -1.40 2.33
N VAL A 27 7.37 -2.68 2.71
CA VAL A 27 7.22 -3.78 1.74
C VAL A 27 5.84 -3.76 1.11
N ILE A 28 4.79 -3.56 1.90
CA ILE A 28 3.41 -3.45 1.44
C ILE A 28 3.26 -2.33 0.41
N ILE A 29 3.70 -1.11 0.74
CA ILE A 29 3.57 0.05 -0.14
C ILE A 29 4.40 -0.13 -1.41
N SER A 30 5.66 -0.60 -1.30
CA SER A 30 6.55 -0.77 -2.47
C SER A 30 6.03 -1.75 -3.52
N HIS A 31 5.11 -2.64 -3.14
CA HIS A 31 4.48 -3.58 -4.06
C HIS A 31 3.05 -3.19 -4.46
N SER A 32 2.51 -2.08 -3.96
CA SER A 32 1.13 -1.67 -4.22
C SER A 32 0.97 -0.83 -5.49
N SER A 33 -0.24 -0.82 -6.02
CA SER A 33 -0.69 0.04 -7.13
C SER A 33 -0.51 1.53 -6.85
N PHE A 34 -0.48 1.95 -5.57
CA PHE A 34 -0.19 3.33 -5.19
C PHE A 34 1.15 3.83 -5.75
N ILE A 35 2.20 2.99 -5.73
CA ILE A 35 3.52 3.37 -6.26
C ILE A 35 3.50 3.52 -7.78
N GLU A 36 2.71 2.71 -8.47
CA GLU A 36 2.53 2.82 -9.92
C GLU A 36 1.77 4.11 -10.25
N MET A 37 0.65 4.35 -9.57
CA MET A 37 -0.17 5.55 -9.75
C MET A 37 0.60 6.84 -9.43
N LEU A 38 1.40 6.85 -8.37
CA LEU A 38 2.21 8.01 -8.00
C LEU A 38 3.25 8.38 -9.07
N LYS A 39 3.77 7.39 -9.81
CA LYS A 39 4.70 7.64 -10.93
C LYS A 39 3.99 8.14 -12.17
N GLU A 40 2.73 7.75 -12.36
CA GLU A 40 1.93 8.08 -13.54
C GLU A 40 1.22 9.44 -13.38
N ASP A 41 0.63 9.71 -12.22
CA ASP A 41 -0.18 10.89 -11.94
C ASP A 41 -0.07 11.32 -10.46
N GLU A 42 0.98 12.08 -10.13
CA GLU A 42 1.20 12.63 -8.80
C GLU A 42 0.08 13.57 -8.35
N GLU A 43 -0.48 14.36 -9.28
CA GLU A 43 -1.57 15.28 -8.96
C GLU A 43 -2.79 14.50 -8.51
N PHE A 44 -3.20 13.46 -9.25
CA PHE A 44 -4.29 12.57 -8.85
C PHE A 44 -4.07 12.00 -7.46
N VAL A 45 -2.87 11.50 -7.15
CA VAL A 45 -2.54 10.99 -5.81
C VAL A 45 -2.75 12.05 -4.73
N GLY A 46 -2.33 13.28 -4.99
CA GLY A 46 -2.49 14.42 -4.08
C GLY A 46 -3.94 14.89 -3.87
N HIS A 47 -4.89 14.51 -4.73
CA HIS A 47 -6.31 14.86 -4.55
C HIS A 47 -7.02 13.98 -3.51
N TYR A 48 -6.47 12.82 -3.18
CA TYR A 48 -7.05 11.91 -2.20
C TYR A 48 -6.32 11.98 -0.87
N PRO A 49 -7.05 11.82 0.25
CA PRO A 49 -6.45 11.86 1.57
C PRO A 49 -5.66 10.57 1.85
N LEU A 50 -4.76 10.59 2.83
CA LEU A 50 -3.92 9.43 3.17
C LEU A 50 -4.76 8.21 3.57
N GLU A 51 -5.91 8.41 4.22
CA GLU A 51 -6.82 7.34 4.62
C GLU A 51 -7.31 6.52 3.42
N TYR A 52 -7.59 7.20 2.30
CA TYR A 52 -8.01 6.54 1.07
C TYR A 52 -6.91 5.61 0.56
N TRP A 53 -5.68 6.11 0.47
CA TRP A 53 -4.55 5.34 -0.02
C TRP A 53 -4.15 4.21 0.93
N ALA A 54 -4.22 4.44 2.24
CA ALA A 54 -3.98 3.41 3.23
C ALA A 54 -4.96 2.24 3.08
N GLN A 55 -6.25 2.53 2.92
CA GLN A 55 -7.27 1.51 2.69
C GLN A 55 -6.99 0.71 1.40
N GLN A 56 -6.73 1.40 0.29
CA GLN A 56 -6.46 0.74 -1.02
C GLN A 56 -5.25 -0.21 -0.93
N VAL A 57 -4.14 0.27 -0.37
CA VAL A 57 -2.89 -0.49 -0.26
C VAL A 57 -3.05 -1.73 0.61
N LEU A 58 -3.75 -1.61 1.75
CA LEU A 58 -3.99 -2.73 2.65
C LEU A 58 -4.97 -3.75 2.06
N ASP A 59 -6.04 -3.29 1.41
CA ASP A 59 -7.01 -4.17 0.74
C ASP A 59 -6.35 -4.97 -0.38
N GLU A 60 -5.55 -4.32 -1.21
CA GLU A 60 -4.77 -4.96 -2.27
C GLU A 60 -3.85 -6.06 -1.70
N THR A 61 -3.17 -5.77 -0.59
CA THR A 61 -2.31 -6.73 0.09
C THR A 61 -3.11 -7.93 0.60
N VAL A 62 -4.24 -7.69 1.25
CA VAL A 62 -5.12 -8.76 1.75
C VAL A 62 -5.63 -9.63 0.61
N GLN A 63 -6.05 -9.04 -0.50
CA GLN A 63 -6.52 -9.76 -1.68
C GLN A 63 -5.44 -10.64 -2.30
N ARG A 64 -4.20 -10.13 -2.40
CA ARG A 64 -3.05 -10.89 -2.90
C ARG A 64 -2.72 -12.08 -2.01
N MET A 65 -2.73 -11.87 -0.69
CA MET A 65 -2.48 -12.96 0.27
C MET A 65 -3.58 -14.02 0.20
N ARG A 66 -4.86 -13.64 0.13
CA ARG A 66 -5.96 -14.59 -0.07
C ARG A 66 -5.80 -15.40 -1.35
N SER A 67 -5.48 -14.73 -2.46
CA SER A 67 -5.23 -15.39 -3.74
C SER A 67 -4.07 -16.38 -3.66
N ALA A 68 -3.00 -16.04 -2.94
CA ALA A 68 -1.87 -16.93 -2.72
C ALA A 68 -2.24 -18.16 -1.87
N LEU A 69 -3.03 -17.99 -0.80
CA LEU A 69 -3.55 -19.10 0.00
C LEU A 69 -4.44 -20.03 -0.84
N ASP A 70 -5.37 -19.47 -1.60
CA ASP A 70 -6.28 -20.23 -2.46
C ASP A 70 -5.51 -21.06 -3.50
N ALA A 71 -4.44 -20.50 -4.07
CA ALA A 71 -3.57 -21.20 -5.03
C ALA A 71 -2.84 -22.38 -4.39
N LEU A 72 -2.38 -22.24 -3.13
CA LEU A 72 -1.76 -23.34 -2.39
C LEU A 72 -2.77 -24.44 -2.02
N GLN A 73 -3.99 -24.07 -1.66
CA GLN A 73 -5.04 -25.02 -1.28
C GLN A 73 -5.57 -25.83 -2.47
N LYS A 74 -5.64 -25.24 -3.68
CA LYS A 74 -6.03 -25.96 -4.90
C LYS A 74 -4.98 -26.97 -5.38
N ASN A 75 -3.74 -26.83 -4.93
CA ASN A 75 -2.61 -27.69 -5.29
C ASN A 75 -2.36 -28.81 -4.25
N ASN A 76 -3.16 -28.89 -3.19
CA ASN A 76 -3.21 -29.97 -2.20
C ASN A 76 -4.47 -30.81 -2.37
#